data_AF-A0A953T8F8-F1
#
_entry.id   AF-A0A953T8F8-F1
#
_cell.length_a   1.000
_cell.length_b   1.000
_cell.length_c   1.000
_cell.angle_alpha   90.00
_cell.angle_beta   90.00
_cell.angle_gamma   90.00
#
_symmetry.space_group_name_H-M   'P 1'
#
loop_
_entity.id
_entity.type
_entity.pdbx_description
1 polymer ?
#
loop_
_entity_poly.entity_id
_entity_poly.type
_entity_poly.pdbx_seq_one_letter_code
_entity_poly.pdbx_strand_id
1 'polypeptide(L)'
;MKKLVSVLKILGFLTLNAVGLYILEMVLNFFSGYFNNAYIFNIIYSLGTILVLILNTKLFIRKDTLNFLKLYFKNIDLKRITYLVLLAACFNIIVTLILIFLRKYTVYNFIWDKLYIEDILGVIFTGFIISLSYSIIEEVILRGYLFNMIPLKEEINIVLIALLYTTFNALSRGFNFVFMINTFLFALFLNIIYYKYKNLIYTLSFTFVWFYISNYIFSLSLDPESLDIYSVVNLMYGSFDIIGGGDYGIFGSIVFSIFLLLINLYELKSLNVFHRWTLQK
;
A
#
# COMPACT_ATOMS: atom_id res chain seq x y z
N MET A 1 -19.55 13.00 24.16
CA MET A 1 -20.46 12.10 23.40
C MET A 1 -20.08 11.94 21.92
N LYS A 2 -19.99 13.01 21.09
CA LYS A 2 -19.66 12.89 19.65
C LYS A 2 -18.33 12.18 19.33
N LYS A 3 -17.25 12.50 20.07
CA LYS A 3 -15.93 11.84 19.90
C LYS A 3 -15.98 10.33 20.19
N LEU A 4 -16.68 9.93 21.26
CA LEU A 4 -16.84 8.52 21.63
C LEU A 4 -17.58 7.72 20.54
N VAL A 5 -18.63 8.31 19.97
CA VAL A 5 -19.37 7.70 18.85
C VAL A 5 -18.46 7.52 17.62
N SER A 6 -17.59 8.48 17.31
CA SER A 6 -16.64 8.33 16.20
C SER A 6 -15.64 7.21 16.44
N VAL A 7 -15.09 7.10 17.66
CA VAL A 7 -14.17 6.01 18.01
C VAL A 7 -14.86 4.65 17.90
N LEU A 8 -16.07 4.50 18.43
CA LEU A 8 -16.84 3.25 18.33
C LEU A 8 -17.16 2.88 16.88
N LYS A 9 -17.46 3.87 16.03
CA LYS A 9 -17.67 3.64 14.58
C LYS A 9 -16.39 3.18 13.88
N ILE A 10 -15.25 3.79 14.20
CA ILE A 10 -13.95 3.39 13.66
C ILE A 10 -13.62 1.95 14.05
N LEU A 11 -13.73 1.62 15.35
CA LEU A 11 -13.49 0.27 15.84
C LEU A 11 -14.45 -0.73 15.21
N GLY A 12 -15.75 -0.43 15.18
CA GLY A 12 -16.74 -1.28 14.53
C GLY A 12 -16.45 -1.51 13.04
N PHE A 13 -16.02 -0.48 12.32
CA PHE A 13 -15.66 -0.59 10.90
C PHE A 13 -14.43 -1.49 10.71
N LEU A 14 -13.37 -1.30 11.49
CA LEU A 14 -12.17 -2.12 11.40
C LEU A 14 -12.46 -3.58 11.76
N THR A 15 -13.21 -3.82 12.85
CA THR A 15 -13.60 -5.17 13.27
C THR A 15 -14.46 -5.87 12.22
N LEU A 16 -15.45 -5.19 11.63
CA LEU A 16 -16.29 -5.81 10.59
C LEU A 16 -15.53 -6.10 9.29
N ASN A 17 -14.54 -5.28 8.94
CA ASN A 17 -13.65 -5.62 7.82
C ASN A 17 -12.79 -6.84 8.14
N ALA A 18 -12.16 -6.89 9.31
CA ALA A 18 -11.36 -8.05 9.72
C ALA A 18 -12.19 -9.34 9.76
N VAL A 19 -13.39 -9.31 10.35
CA VAL A 19 -14.31 -10.45 10.40
C VAL A 19 -14.78 -10.84 9.01
N GLY A 20 -15.13 -9.86 8.16
CA GLY A 20 -15.57 -10.13 6.79
C GLY A 20 -14.48 -10.77 5.93
N LEU A 21 -13.23 -10.33 6.07
CA LEU A 21 -12.08 -10.93 5.39
C LEU A 21 -11.82 -12.36 5.88
N TYR A 22 -11.88 -12.58 7.20
CA TYR A 22 -11.74 -13.93 7.78
C TYR A 22 -12.84 -14.89 7.31
N ILE A 23 -14.10 -14.44 7.26
CA ILE A 23 -15.22 -15.24 6.73
C ILE A 23 -15.02 -15.56 5.26
N LEU A 24 -14.63 -14.56 4.45
CA LEU A 24 -14.34 -14.77 3.03
C LEU A 24 -13.24 -15.83 2.83
N GLU A 25 -12.15 -15.73 3.59
CA GLU A 25 -11.05 -16.67 3.54
C GLU A 25 -11.50 -18.09 3.91
N MET A 26 -12.25 -18.25 5.01
CA MET A 26 -12.83 -19.55 5.40
C MET A 26 -13.71 -20.14 4.30
N VAL A 27 -14.57 -19.32 3.69
CA VAL A 27 -15.47 -19.77 2.61
C VAL A 27 -14.67 -20.19 1.39
N LEU A 28 -13.69 -19.40 0.96
CA LEU A 28 -12.88 -19.72 -0.20
C LEU A 28 -12.00 -20.95 0.04
N ASN A 29 -11.43 -21.10 1.25
CA ASN A 29 -10.68 -22.29 1.62
C ASN A 29 -11.56 -23.55 1.65
N PHE A 30 -12.82 -23.45 2.07
CA PHE A 30 -13.79 -24.55 1.97
C PHE A 30 -14.03 -24.96 0.51
N PHE A 31 -14.08 -23.99 -0.41
CA PHE A 31 -14.24 -24.24 -1.84
C PHE A 31 -12.91 -24.47 -2.59
N SER A 32 -11.76 -24.47 -1.91
CA SER A 32 -10.42 -24.57 -2.53
C SER A 32 -10.28 -25.80 -3.42
N GLY A 33 -10.87 -26.94 -3.02
CA GLY A 33 -10.87 -28.18 -3.80
C GLY A 33 -11.60 -28.11 -5.15
N TYR A 34 -12.40 -27.06 -5.38
CA TYR A 34 -13.05 -26.81 -6.68
C TYR A 34 -12.22 -25.88 -7.59
N PHE A 35 -11.19 -25.22 -7.04
CA PHE A 35 -10.30 -24.36 -7.79
C PHE A 35 -9.05 -25.12 -8.22
N ASN A 36 -9.07 -25.66 -9.44
CA ASN A 36 -7.89 -26.31 -10.04
C ASN A 36 -6.76 -25.34 -10.42
N ASN A 37 -6.95 -24.03 -10.23
CA ASN A 37 -6.01 -23.00 -10.65
C ASN A 37 -5.86 -21.90 -9.57
N ALA A 38 -4.65 -21.79 -9.03
CA ALA A 38 -4.31 -20.82 -7.98
C ALA A 38 -4.50 -19.35 -8.41
N TYR A 39 -4.33 -19.03 -9.70
CA TYR A 39 -4.54 -17.67 -10.21
C TYR A 39 -6.01 -17.26 -10.11
N ILE A 40 -6.93 -18.18 -10.45
CA ILE A 40 -8.37 -17.95 -10.36
C ILE A 40 -8.77 -17.76 -8.89
N PHE A 41 -8.26 -18.61 -8.00
CA PHE A 41 -8.48 -18.47 -6.56
C PHE A 41 -8.06 -17.09 -6.05
N ASN A 42 -6.84 -16.64 -6.38
CA ASN A 42 -6.31 -15.35 -5.94
C ASN A 42 -7.10 -14.17 -6.52
N ILE A 43 -7.58 -14.25 -7.76
CA ILE A 43 -8.45 -13.22 -8.36
C ILE A 43 -9.79 -13.18 -7.61
N ILE A 44 -10.42 -14.32 -7.34
CA ILE A 44 -11.70 -14.37 -6.62
C ILE A 44 -11.54 -13.84 -5.19
N TYR A 45 -10.47 -14.23 -4.50
CA TYR A 45 -10.12 -13.68 -3.19
C TYR A 45 -9.97 -12.15 -3.25
N SER A 46 -9.19 -11.65 -4.21
CA SER A 46 -8.94 -10.22 -4.41
C SER A 46 -10.20 -9.41 -4.73
N LEU A 47 -11.15 -9.98 -5.48
CA LEU A 47 -12.44 -9.34 -5.75
C LEU A 47 -13.39 -9.43 -4.54
N GLY A 48 -13.39 -10.56 -3.84
CA GLY A 48 -14.17 -10.76 -2.62
C GLY A 48 -13.76 -9.80 -1.52
N THR A 49 -12.46 -9.56 -1.33
CA THR A 49 -11.95 -8.61 -0.32
C THR A 49 -12.37 -7.18 -0.62
N ILE A 50 -12.34 -6.74 -1.89
CA ILE A 50 -12.92 -5.46 -2.32
C ILE A 50 -14.42 -5.42 -2.02
N LEU A 51 -15.16 -6.50 -2.32
CA LEU A 51 -16.60 -6.54 -2.08
C LEU A 51 -16.94 -6.38 -0.60
N VAL A 52 -16.25 -7.10 0.29
CA VAL A 52 -16.37 -6.97 1.76
C VAL A 52 -16.16 -5.52 2.18
N LEU A 53 -15.09 -4.89 1.67
CA LEU A 53 -14.79 -3.50 1.95
C LEU A 53 -15.90 -2.55 1.49
N ILE A 54 -16.41 -2.71 0.26
CA ILE A 54 -17.49 -1.86 -0.28
C ILE A 54 -18.75 -2.01 0.56
N LEU A 55 -19.15 -3.24 0.90
CA LEU A 55 -20.34 -3.52 1.71
C LEU A 55 -20.21 -2.87 3.08
N ASN A 56 -19.10 -3.10 3.78
CA ASN A 56 -18.84 -2.50 5.09
C ASN A 56 -18.80 -0.98 5.02
N THR A 57 -18.15 -0.42 4.01
CA THR A 57 -18.07 1.03 3.82
C THR A 57 -19.47 1.66 3.65
N LYS A 58 -20.35 1.02 2.88
CA LYS A 58 -21.76 1.44 2.74
C LYS A 58 -22.57 1.30 4.02
N LEU A 59 -22.32 0.27 4.83
CA LEU A 59 -23.00 0.09 6.12
C LEU A 59 -22.69 1.24 7.09
N PHE A 60 -21.44 1.70 7.13
CA PHE A 60 -21.01 2.77 8.04
C PHE A 60 -21.25 4.18 7.47
N ILE A 61 -21.22 4.35 6.15
CA ILE A 61 -21.44 5.63 5.46
C ILE A 61 -22.79 5.60 4.75
N ARG A 62 -23.84 6.00 5.47
CA ARG A 62 -25.23 5.95 5.00
C ARG A 62 -25.59 6.96 3.89
N LYS A 63 -24.79 8.01 3.67
CA LYS A 63 -25.00 9.00 2.58
C LYS A 63 -23.70 9.24 1.82
N ASP A 64 -23.81 9.19 0.49
CA ASP A 64 -22.78 9.54 -0.50
C ASP A 64 -21.35 9.05 -0.18
N THR A 65 -21.19 7.73 -0.28
CA THR A 65 -19.91 7.04 0.01
C THR A 65 -18.75 7.60 -0.80
N LEU A 66 -18.95 7.87 -2.08
CA LEU A 66 -17.88 8.36 -2.96
C LEU A 66 -17.39 9.74 -2.51
N ASN A 67 -18.32 10.65 -2.18
CA ASN A 67 -17.96 11.97 -1.67
C ASN A 67 -17.27 11.91 -0.30
N PHE A 68 -17.72 11.02 0.60
CA PHE A 68 -17.08 10.85 1.90
C PHE A 68 -15.63 10.35 1.77
N LEU A 69 -15.40 9.34 0.92
CA LEU A 69 -14.05 8.81 0.68
C LEU A 69 -13.16 9.77 -0.14
N LYS A 70 -13.77 10.82 -0.72
CA LYS A 70 -13.18 11.69 -1.73
C LYS A 70 -12.71 10.90 -2.95
N LEU A 71 -13.53 9.94 -3.41
CA LEU A 71 -13.27 9.15 -4.60
C LEU A 71 -14.02 9.76 -5.79
N TYR A 72 -13.36 10.68 -6.51
CA TYR A 72 -13.97 11.41 -7.62
C TYR A 72 -13.40 10.98 -8.97
N PHE A 73 -14.26 10.45 -9.85
CA PHE A 73 -13.87 10.05 -11.21
C PHE A 73 -13.96 11.17 -12.24
N LYS A 74 -14.63 12.28 -11.91
CA LYS A 74 -14.81 13.42 -12.81
C LYS A 74 -13.65 14.40 -12.68
N ASN A 75 -13.20 14.97 -13.80
CA ASN A 75 -12.14 15.99 -13.87
C ASN A 75 -10.81 15.55 -13.26
N ILE A 76 -10.45 14.27 -13.39
CA ILE A 76 -9.14 13.81 -12.95
C ILE A 76 -8.06 14.40 -13.87
N ASP A 77 -7.01 14.94 -13.26
CA ASP A 77 -5.84 15.41 -13.98
C ASP A 77 -4.94 14.21 -14.33
N LEU A 78 -5.07 13.72 -15.55
CA LEU A 78 -4.29 12.58 -16.04
C LEU A 78 -2.78 12.84 -15.98
N LYS A 79 -2.32 14.09 -16.16
CA LYS A 79 -0.89 14.42 -16.05
C LYS A 79 -0.36 14.14 -14.64
N ARG A 80 -1.18 14.40 -13.61
CA ARG A 80 -0.83 14.10 -12.22
C ARG A 80 -0.86 12.61 -11.91
N ILE A 81 -1.83 11.86 -12.46
CA ILE A 81 -1.82 10.40 -12.36
C ILE A 81 -0.55 9.86 -12.99
N THR A 82 -0.25 10.24 -14.23
CA THR A 82 0.95 9.78 -14.94
C THR A 82 2.22 10.15 -14.16
N TYR A 83 2.30 11.35 -13.60
CA TYR A 83 3.40 11.74 -12.73
C TYR A 83 3.55 10.81 -11.51
N LEU A 84 2.46 10.53 -10.78
CA LEU A 84 2.51 9.68 -9.58
C LEU A 84 2.80 8.21 -9.91
N VAL A 85 2.29 7.70 -11.03
CA VAL A 85 2.59 6.35 -11.55
C VAL A 85 4.08 6.24 -11.90
N LEU A 86 4.61 7.20 -12.65
CA LEU A 86 6.03 7.23 -13.01
C LEU A 86 6.90 7.42 -11.77
N LEU A 87 6.49 8.26 -10.83
CA LEU A 87 7.19 8.47 -9.56
C LEU A 87 7.27 7.18 -8.75
N ALA A 88 6.15 6.46 -8.58
CA ALA A 88 6.13 5.16 -7.90
C ALA A 88 7.06 4.15 -8.58
N ALA A 89 6.98 4.05 -9.90
CA ALA A 89 7.78 3.12 -10.68
C ALA A 89 9.28 3.42 -10.62
N CYS A 90 9.67 4.64 -10.99
CA CYS A 90 11.06 5.08 -10.95
C CYS A 90 11.63 4.98 -9.55
N PHE A 91 10.88 5.40 -8.53
CA PHE A 91 11.34 5.34 -7.15
C PHE A 91 11.63 3.90 -6.73
N ASN A 92 10.70 2.97 -6.95
CA ASN A 92 10.89 1.57 -6.59
C ASN A 92 12.07 0.93 -7.36
N ILE A 93 12.13 1.13 -8.68
CA ILE A 93 13.19 0.59 -9.54
C ILE A 93 14.55 1.13 -9.11
N ILE A 94 14.69 2.44 -8.88
CA ILE A 94 15.97 3.06 -8.51
C ILE A 94 16.49 2.49 -7.19
N VAL A 95 15.64 2.40 -6.16
CA VAL A 95 16.06 1.83 -4.86
C VAL A 95 16.48 0.38 -5.03
N THR A 96 15.71 -0.41 -5.78
CA THR A 96 16.03 -1.82 -6.06
C THR A 96 17.37 -1.95 -6.78
N LEU A 97 17.61 -1.16 -7.82
CA LEU A 97 18.87 -1.18 -8.58
C LEU A 97 20.07 -0.76 -7.73
N ILE A 98 19.91 0.22 -6.82
CA ILE A 98 20.95 0.59 -5.87
C ILE A 98 21.28 -0.60 -4.95
N LEU A 99 20.27 -1.31 -4.44
CA LEU A 99 20.48 -2.46 -3.56
C LEU A 99 21.13 -3.64 -4.29
N ILE A 100 20.83 -3.85 -5.57
CA ILE A 100 21.53 -4.80 -6.43
C ILE A 100 22.99 -4.38 -6.64
N PHE A 101 23.22 -3.10 -6.97
CA PHE A 101 24.57 -2.55 -7.18
C PHE A 101 25.44 -2.68 -5.93
N LEU A 102 24.87 -2.44 -4.75
CA LEU A 102 25.52 -2.63 -3.45
C LEU A 102 25.67 -4.11 -3.04
N ARG A 103 25.28 -5.05 -3.91
CA ARG A 103 25.29 -6.51 -3.68
C ARG A 103 24.51 -6.93 -2.44
N LYS A 104 23.47 -6.18 -2.09
CA LYS A 104 22.54 -6.52 -1.01
C LYS A 104 21.41 -7.39 -1.51
N TYR A 105 20.99 -7.17 -2.75
CA TYR A 105 20.09 -8.04 -3.48
C TYR A 105 20.86 -8.75 -4.59
N THR A 106 20.60 -10.05 -4.75
CA THR A 106 21.14 -10.87 -5.84
C THR A 106 20.01 -11.40 -6.68
N VAL A 107 20.12 -11.23 -8.01
CA VAL A 107 19.17 -11.85 -8.94
C VAL A 107 19.39 -13.36 -8.92
N TYR A 108 18.38 -14.10 -8.52
CA TYR A 108 18.42 -15.56 -8.44
C TYR A 108 18.02 -16.20 -9.76
N ASN A 109 16.88 -15.80 -10.30
CA ASN A 109 16.37 -16.23 -11.60
C ASN A 109 15.34 -15.23 -12.11
N PHE A 110 14.89 -15.48 -13.33
CA PHE A 110 13.79 -14.77 -13.96
C PHE A 110 12.59 -15.70 -14.16
N ILE A 111 11.42 -15.10 -14.35
CA ILE A 111 10.17 -15.85 -14.54
C ILE A 111 10.21 -16.79 -15.75
N TRP A 112 10.88 -16.38 -16.83
CA TRP A 112 11.01 -17.16 -18.07
C TRP A 112 11.98 -18.34 -17.95
N ASP A 113 12.75 -18.43 -16.86
CA ASP A 113 13.56 -19.61 -16.58
C ASP A 113 12.69 -20.80 -16.11
N LYS A 114 11.43 -20.54 -15.71
CA LYS A 114 10.53 -21.53 -15.11
C LYS A 114 9.20 -21.70 -15.82
N LEU A 115 8.70 -20.67 -16.49
CA LEU A 115 7.34 -20.61 -17.02
C LEU A 115 7.31 -20.36 -18.52
N TYR A 116 6.29 -20.91 -19.18
CA TYR A 116 5.95 -20.57 -20.56
C TYR A 116 5.29 -19.18 -20.63
N ILE A 117 5.23 -18.60 -21.83
CA ILE A 117 4.75 -17.23 -22.03
C ILE A 117 3.30 -17.05 -21.60
N GLU A 118 2.46 -18.08 -21.76
CA GLU A 118 1.07 -18.09 -21.36
C GLU A 118 0.92 -17.98 -19.84
N ASP A 119 1.76 -18.72 -19.09
CA ASP A 119 1.78 -18.68 -17.63
C ASP A 119 2.35 -17.36 -17.11
N ILE A 120 3.36 -16.79 -17.79
CA ILE A 120 3.91 -15.47 -17.48
C ILE A 120 2.82 -14.39 -17.59
N LEU A 121 2.03 -14.41 -18.67
CA LEU A 121 0.91 -13.48 -18.84
C LEU A 121 -0.13 -13.66 -17.74
N GLY A 122 -0.41 -14.90 -17.35
CA GLY A 122 -1.29 -15.22 -16.21
C GLY A 122 -0.79 -14.59 -14.91
N VAL A 123 0.48 -14.81 -14.56
CA VAL A 123 1.11 -14.24 -13.35
C VAL A 123 1.05 -12.71 -13.34
N ILE A 124 1.45 -12.07 -14.45
CA ILE A 124 1.48 -10.60 -14.59
C ILE A 124 0.06 -10.03 -14.43
N PHE A 125 -0.93 -10.63 -15.08
CA PHE A 125 -2.31 -10.17 -15.00
C PHE A 125 -2.93 -10.39 -13.62
N THR A 126 -2.71 -11.56 -13.02
CA THR A 126 -3.16 -11.84 -11.65
C THR A 126 -2.50 -10.89 -10.66
N GLY A 127 -1.19 -10.62 -10.82
CA GLY A 127 -0.47 -9.68 -9.99
C GLY A 127 -0.97 -8.24 -10.10
N PHE A 128 -1.40 -7.82 -11.30
CA PHE A 128 -2.06 -6.54 -11.50
C PHE A 128 -3.33 -6.44 -10.67
N ILE A 129 -4.20 -7.46 -10.71
CA ILE A 129 -5.46 -7.48 -9.96
C ILE A 129 -5.19 -7.47 -8.45
N ILE A 130 -4.30 -8.33 -7.96
CA ILE A 130 -3.98 -8.42 -6.53
C ILE A 130 -3.42 -7.10 -6.01
N SER A 131 -2.47 -6.50 -6.74
CA SER A 131 -1.87 -5.22 -6.36
C SER A 131 -2.90 -4.10 -6.33
N LEU A 132 -3.84 -4.09 -7.28
CA LEU A 132 -4.94 -3.13 -7.31
C LEU A 132 -5.87 -3.34 -6.11
N SER A 133 -6.24 -4.58 -5.80
CA SER A 133 -7.07 -4.90 -4.64
C SER A 133 -6.43 -4.48 -3.32
N TYR A 134 -5.15 -4.83 -3.11
CA TYR A 134 -4.42 -4.44 -1.91
C TYR A 134 -4.40 -2.92 -1.74
N SER A 135 -4.15 -2.20 -2.84
CA SER A 135 -4.14 -0.73 -2.84
C SER A 135 -5.51 -0.14 -2.55
N ILE A 136 -6.59 -0.68 -3.14
CA ILE A 136 -7.96 -0.25 -2.84
C ILE A 136 -8.26 -0.42 -1.36
N ILE A 137 -7.94 -1.58 -0.79
CA ILE A 137 -8.21 -1.89 0.62
C ILE A 137 -7.45 -0.93 1.54
N GLU A 138 -6.13 -0.82 1.34
CA GLU A 138 -5.29 0.03 2.19
C GLU A 138 -5.73 1.49 2.12
N GLU A 139 -5.91 2.03 0.91
CA GLU A 139 -6.22 3.44 0.69
C GLU A 139 -7.62 3.80 1.17
N VAL A 140 -8.63 2.98 0.88
CA VAL A 140 -10.01 3.23 1.33
C VAL A 140 -10.11 3.15 2.84
N ILE A 141 -9.43 2.23 3.51
CA ILE A 141 -9.44 2.15 4.98
C ILE A 141 -8.72 3.37 5.57
N LEU A 142 -7.47 3.62 5.19
CA LEU A 142 -6.62 4.63 5.85
C LEU A 142 -7.02 6.05 5.46
N ARG A 143 -7.03 6.36 4.16
CA ARG A 143 -7.18 7.72 3.65
C ARG A 143 -8.62 8.02 3.24
N GLY A 144 -9.36 7.03 2.76
CA GLY A 144 -10.79 7.16 2.48
C GLY A 144 -11.64 7.27 3.76
N TYR A 145 -11.48 6.33 4.69
CA TYR A 145 -12.33 6.21 5.86
C TYR A 145 -11.74 6.88 7.10
N LEU A 146 -10.60 6.41 7.61
CA LEU A 146 -10.05 6.89 8.89
C LEU A 146 -9.69 8.38 8.82
N PHE A 147 -9.00 8.82 7.76
CA PHE A 147 -8.60 10.23 7.61
C PHE A 147 -9.79 11.20 7.62
N ASN A 148 -10.93 10.81 7.04
CA ASN A 148 -12.13 11.67 7.00
C ASN A 148 -13.05 11.49 8.24
N MET A 149 -12.93 10.37 8.95
CA MET A 149 -13.75 10.08 10.13
C MET A 149 -13.21 10.69 11.43
N ILE A 150 -11.88 10.83 11.54
CA ILE A 150 -11.24 11.36 12.74
C ILE A 150 -11.44 12.89 12.82
N PRO A 151 -12.08 13.41 13.88
CA PRO A 151 -12.47 14.83 13.99
C PRO A 151 -11.31 15.70 14.51
N LEU A 152 -10.13 15.58 13.92
CA LEU A 152 -8.97 16.43 14.19
C LEU A 152 -8.70 17.31 12.97
N LYS A 153 -7.79 18.28 13.12
CA LYS A 153 -7.29 19.06 12.00
C LYS A 153 -6.59 18.13 11.00
N GLU A 154 -6.73 18.41 9.71
CA GLU A 154 -6.19 17.54 8.67
C GLU A 154 -4.67 17.37 8.78
N GLU A 155 -3.95 18.40 9.22
CA GLU A 155 -2.50 18.35 9.47
C GLU A 155 -2.14 17.33 10.57
N ILE A 156 -3.01 17.20 11.59
CA ILE A 156 -2.84 16.22 12.66
C ILE A 156 -3.19 14.82 12.14
N ASN A 157 -4.24 14.70 11.31
CA ASN A 157 -4.62 13.44 10.69
C ASN A 157 -3.51 12.87 9.79
N ILE A 158 -2.74 13.70 9.10
CA ILE A 158 -1.58 13.26 8.30
C ILE A 158 -0.61 12.43 9.14
N VAL A 159 -0.25 12.92 10.33
CA VAL A 159 0.69 12.23 11.23
C VAL A 159 0.02 11.04 11.91
N LEU A 160 -1.22 11.21 12.39
CA LEU A 160 -1.95 10.15 13.09
C LEU A 160 -2.20 8.93 12.20
N ILE A 161 -2.63 9.12 10.96
CA ILE A 161 -2.85 8.02 10.01
C ILE A 161 -1.54 7.33 9.64
N ALA A 162 -0.42 8.07 9.56
CA ALA A 162 0.90 7.46 9.34
C ALA A 162 1.34 6.59 10.53
N LEU A 163 1.09 7.03 11.76
CA LEU A 163 1.32 6.24 12.97
C LEU A 163 0.43 4.99 13.02
N LEU A 164 -0.86 5.11 12.67
CA LEU A 164 -1.76 3.96 12.60
C LEU A 164 -1.31 2.94 11.56
N TYR A 165 -0.91 3.38 10.37
CA TYR A 165 -0.37 2.50 9.34
C TYR A 165 0.88 1.74 9.80
N THR A 166 1.80 2.47 10.44
CA THR A 166 3.02 1.88 11.01
C THR A 166 2.68 0.86 12.09
N THR A 167 1.70 1.16 12.94
CA THR A 167 1.25 0.26 14.00
C THR A 167 0.64 -1.02 13.42
N PHE A 168 -0.24 -0.91 12.41
CA PHE A 168 -0.84 -2.07 11.76
C PHE A 168 0.22 -2.98 11.13
N ASN A 169 1.23 -2.41 10.49
CA ASN A 169 2.34 -3.16 9.90
C ASN A 169 3.29 -3.78 10.94
N ALA A 170 3.57 -3.07 12.04
CA ALA A 170 4.39 -3.62 13.12
C ALA A 170 3.68 -4.77 13.85
N LEU A 171 2.35 -4.70 14.00
CA LEU A 171 1.55 -5.77 14.60
C LEU A 171 1.48 -7.02 13.71
N SER A 172 1.54 -6.87 12.38
CA SER A 172 1.49 -8.01 11.46
C SER A 172 2.86 -8.64 11.20
N ARG A 173 3.96 -7.87 11.25
CA ARG A 173 5.31 -8.33 10.82
C ARG A 173 6.39 -8.25 11.89
N GLY A 174 5.99 -7.92 13.11
CA GLY A 174 6.92 -7.69 14.21
C GLY A 174 7.62 -6.33 14.15
N PHE A 175 8.52 -6.14 15.11
CA PHE A 175 9.11 -4.86 15.40
C PHE A 175 10.54 -4.76 14.84
N ASN A 176 10.73 -3.91 13.83
CA ASN A 176 12.04 -3.47 13.37
C ASN A 176 12.05 -1.95 13.23
N PHE A 177 13.06 -1.29 13.80
CA PHE A 177 13.10 0.16 13.90
C PHE A 177 13.18 0.86 12.53
N VAL A 178 14.02 0.35 11.62
CA VAL A 178 14.18 0.93 10.27
C VAL A 178 12.92 0.69 9.45
N PHE A 179 12.36 -0.52 9.53
CA PHE A 179 11.06 -0.86 8.94
C PHE A 179 9.96 0.09 9.38
N MET A 180 9.87 0.38 10.68
CA MET A 180 8.85 1.29 11.21
C MET A 180 9.04 2.73 10.75
N ILE A 181 10.29 3.23 10.72
CA ILE A 181 10.59 4.56 10.18
C ILE A 181 10.16 4.65 8.72
N ASN A 182 10.52 3.67 7.90
CA ASN A 182 10.19 3.67 6.47
C ASN A 182 8.69 3.55 6.23
N THR A 183 8.01 2.69 6.97
CA THR A 183 6.56 2.54 6.90
C THR A 183 5.85 3.83 7.31
N PHE A 184 6.35 4.51 8.34
CA PHE A 184 5.86 5.82 8.77
C PHE A 184 6.07 6.88 7.69
N LEU A 185 7.28 7.00 7.13
CA LEU A 185 7.60 7.99 6.10
C LEU A 185 6.86 7.73 4.78
N PHE A 186 6.66 6.46 4.42
CA PHE A 186 5.86 6.07 3.26
C PHE A 186 4.40 6.48 3.44
N ALA A 187 3.80 6.19 4.60
CA ALA A 187 2.45 6.62 4.88
C ALA A 187 2.30 8.14 5.00
N LEU A 188 3.30 8.82 5.56
CA LEU A 188 3.35 10.27 5.62
C LEU A 188 3.30 10.87 4.21
N PHE A 189 4.11 10.35 3.29
CA PHE A 189 4.14 10.77 1.89
C PHE A 189 2.77 10.59 1.21
N LEU A 190 2.14 9.42 1.36
CA LEU A 190 0.81 9.17 0.80
C LEU A 190 -0.26 10.06 1.42
N ASN A 191 -0.19 10.33 2.72
CA ASN A 191 -1.12 11.23 3.41
C ASN A 191 -0.96 12.68 2.93
N ILE A 192 0.27 13.11 2.62
CA ILE A 192 0.55 14.41 2.01
C ILE A 192 -0.06 14.50 0.60
N ILE A 193 0.10 13.47 -0.24
CA ILE A 193 -0.56 13.39 -1.56
C ILE A 193 -2.07 13.49 -1.42
N TYR A 194 -2.66 12.71 -0.50
CA TYR A 194 -4.09 12.74 -0.24
C TYR A 194 -4.57 14.12 0.20
N TYR A 195 -3.83 14.76 1.11
CA TYR A 195 -4.11 16.11 1.58
C TYR A 195 -4.04 17.15 0.46
N LYS A 196 -3.01 17.07 -0.40
CA LYS A 196 -2.75 17.99 -1.51
C LYS A 196 -3.83 17.93 -2.57
N TYR A 197 -4.25 16.73 -2.96
CA TYR A 197 -5.15 16.55 -4.10
C TYR A 197 -6.61 16.33 -3.73
N LYS A 198 -6.91 16.03 -2.45
CA LYS A 198 -8.27 15.79 -1.94
C LYS A 198 -9.04 14.77 -2.79
N ASN A 199 -8.33 13.78 -3.34
CA ASN A 199 -8.93 12.72 -4.13
C ASN A 199 -8.12 11.43 -3.96
N LEU A 200 -8.81 10.35 -3.59
CA LEU A 200 -8.21 9.06 -3.28
C LEU A 200 -7.55 8.40 -4.51
N ILE A 201 -7.99 8.73 -5.73
CA ILE A 201 -7.43 8.15 -6.97
C ILE A 201 -5.92 8.41 -7.08
N TYR A 202 -5.44 9.56 -6.59
CA TYR A 202 -4.02 9.89 -6.69
C TYR A 202 -3.14 9.01 -5.80
N THR A 203 -3.56 8.73 -4.57
CA THR A 203 -2.81 7.80 -3.70
C THR A 203 -2.98 6.37 -4.19
N LEU A 204 -4.18 5.95 -4.60
CA LEU A 204 -4.42 4.66 -5.24
C LEU A 204 -3.49 4.39 -6.41
N SER A 205 -3.30 5.38 -7.29
CA SER A 205 -2.44 5.25 -8.47
C SER A 205 -0.97 5.00 -8.09
N PHE A 206 -0.47 5.70 -7.06
CA PHE A 206 0.89 5.51 -6.58
C PHE A 206 1.04 4.13 -5.90
N THR A 207 0.16 3.84 -4.93
CA THR A 207 0.21 2.64 -4.09
C THR A 207 0.06 1.36 -4.93
N PHE A 208 -0.82 1.37 -5.93
CA PHE A 208 -0.99 0.28 -6.90
C PHE A 208 0.30 -0.06 -7.62
N VAL A 209 0.94 0.94 -8.23
CA VAL A 209 2.16 0.75 -9.01
C VAL A 209 3.31 0.32 -8.11
N TRP A 210 3.39 0.89 -6.91
CA TRP A 210 4.38 0.52 -5.91
C TRP A 210 4.30 -0.98 -5.57
N PHE A 211 3.12 -1.49 -5.22
CA PHE A 211 2.96 -2.90 -4.88
C PHE A 211 3.14 -3.83 -6.08
N TYR A 212 2.66 -3.42 -7.25
CA TYR A 212 2.82 -4.21 -8.46
C TYR A 212 4.29 -4.42 -8.81
N ILE A 213 5.10 -3.36 -8.79
CA ILE A 213 6.52 -3.45 -9.09
C ILE A 213 7.28 -4.19 -7.99
N SER A 214 6.99 -3.89 -6.72
CA SER A 214 7.64 -4.57 -5.60
C SER A 214 7.42 -6.08 -5.68
N ASN A 215 6.16 -6.50 -5.78
CA ASN A 215 5.79 -7.90 -5.58
C ASN A 215 5.88 -8.73 -6.85
N TYR A 216 5.54 -8.18 -8.03
CA TYR A 216 5.42 -8.98 -9.26
C TYR A 216 6.52 -8.69 -10.28
N ILE A 217 7.23 -7.56 -10.15
CA ILE A 217 8.42 -7.30 -10.98
C ILE A 217 9.68 -7.75 -10.27
N PHE A 218 9.86 -7.47 -8.97
CA PHE A 218 11.11 -7.71 -8.26
C PHE A 218 11.06 -8.71 -7.10
N SER A 219 9.96 -9.44 -6.85
CA SER A 219 9.80 -10.36 -5.71
C SER A 219 10.16 -9.76 -4.33
N LEU A 220 10.01 -8.45 -4.21
CA LEU A 220 10.22 -7.69 -2.98
C LEU A 220 8.98 -7.82 -2.13
N SER A 221 8.63 -9.06 -1.77
CA SER A 221 7.47 -9.27 -0.95
C SER A 221 7.72 -8.69 0.43
N LEU A 222 6.76 -7.88 0.83
CA LEU A 222 6.62 -7.38 2.17
C LEU A 222 6.20 -8.51 3.15
N ASP A 223 5.68 -9.63 2.63
CA ASP A 223 5.29 -10.80 3.39
C ASP A 223 6.28 -11.97 3.14
N PRO A 224 7.21 -12.24 4.06
CA PRO A 224 8.24 -13.26 3.86
C PRO A 224 7.68 -14.70 3.79
N GLU A 225 6.44 -14.94 4.22
CA GLU A 225 5.79 -16.25 4.07
C GLU A 225 5.19 -16.47 2.67
N SER A 226 5.13 -15.41 1.84
CA SER A 226 4.57 -15.45 0.48
C SER A 226 5.60 -15.72 -0.62
N LEU A 227 6.72 -16.38 -0.29
CA LEU A 227 7.85 -16.65 -1.21
C LEU A 227 7.51 -17.47 -2.47
N ASP A 228 6.26 -17.94 -2.62
CA ASP A 228 5.73 -18.59 -3.82
C ASP A 228 5.09 -17.62 -4.84
N ILE A 229 5.37 -16.31 -4.77
CA ILE A 229 4.94 -15.37 -5.81
C ILE A 229 5.95 -15.40 -6.97
N TYR A 230 5.52 -15.94 -8.11
CA TYR A 230 6.26 -15.77 -9.36
C TYR A 230 6.40 -14.28 -9.70
N SER A 231 7.64 -13.80 -9.75
CA SER A 231 7.96 -12.43 -10.15
C SER A 231 8.84 -12.43 -11.38
N VAL A 232 8.79 -11.35 -12.17
CA VAL A 232 9.62 -11.19 -13.38
C VAL A 232 11.10 -11.39 -13.06
N VAL A 233 11.58 -10.73 -12.00
CA VAL A 233 12.93 -10.86 -11.46
C VAL A 233 12.80 -11.35 -10.03
N ASN A 234 13.30 -12.55 -9.74
CA ASN A 234 13.32 -13.07 -8.39
C ASN A 234 14.66 -12.70 -7.73
N LEU A 235 14.56 -11.99 -6.62
CA LEU A 235 15.67 -11.44 -5.85
C LEU A 235 15.82 -12.25 -4.56
N MET A 236 17.06 -12.57 -4.24
CA MET A 236 17.45 -13.03 -2.91
C MET A 236 18.06 -11.88 -2.14
N TYR A 237 17.70 -11.78 -0.87
CA TYR A 237 18.22 -10.80 0.09
C TYR A 237 18.85 -11.54 1.26
N GLY A 238 19.98 -11.03 1.76
CA GLY A 238 20.70 -11.65 2.88
C GLY A 238 19.96 -11.53 4.21
N SER A 239 20.26 -12.42 5.15
CA SER A 239 19.70 -12.39 6.51
C SER A 239 20.33 -11.24 7.31
N PHE A 240 19.52 -10.21 7.56
CA PHE A 240 19.80 -9.09 8.45
C PHE A 240 20.97 -8.15 8.06
N ASP A 241 20.65 -7.11 7.31
CA ASP A 241 21.52 -5.95 7.10
C ASP A 241 20.67 -4.68 7.02
N ILE A 242 21.07 -3.61 7.70
CA ILE A 242 20.39 -2.31 7.68
C ILE A 242 20.41 -1.68 6.27
N ILE A 243 21.43 -1.98 5.46
CA ILE A 243 21.50 -1.49 4.08
C ILE A 243 20.49 -2.23 3.19
N GLY A 244 20.47 -3.56 3.25
CA GLY A 244 19.57 -4.40 2.45
C GLY A 244 18.14 -4.54 3.00
N GLY A 245 17.94 -4.25 4.28
CA GLY A 245 16.69 -4.41 5.01
C GLY A 245 16.34 -5.83 5.48
N GLY A 246 17.11 -6.84 5.07
CA GLY A 246 16.89 -8.24 5.46
C GLY A 246 15.48 -8.73 5.14
N ASP A 247 14.85 -9.39 6.10
CA ASP A 247 13.49 -9.97 5.96
C ASP A 247 12.39 -8.93 5.73
N TYR A 248 12.68 -7.64 5.95
CA TYR A 248 11.77 -6.53 5.69
C TYR A 248 11.95 -5.91 4.29
N GLY A 249 12.86 -6.46 3.47
CA GLY A 249 13.13 -6.03 2.11
C GLY A 249 13.42 -4.53 2.00
N ILE A 250 12.86 -3.87 0.98
CA ILE A 250 13.06 -2.43 0.77
C ILE A 250 12.61 -1.61 1.98
N PHE A 251 11.54 -2.02 2.66
CA PHE A 251 11.08 -1.29 3.84
C PHE A 251 12.03 -1.41 5.02
N GLY A 252 12.87 -2.44 5.11
CA GLY A 252 13.94 -2.51 6.11
C GLY A 252 15.19 -1.69 5.77
N SER A 253 15.30 -1.16 4.54
CA SER A 253 16.53 -0.57 4.02
C SER A 253 16.72 0.89 4.40
N ILE A 254 17.92 1.27 4.84
CA ILE A 254 18.28 2.68 5.04
C ILE A 254 18.35 3.47 3.73
N VAL A 255 18.62 2.80 2.61
CA VAL A 255 18.60 3.42 1.27
C VAL A 255 17.19 3.95 1.00
N PHE A 256 16.17 3.15 1.32
CA PHE A 256 14.78 3.57 1.18
C PHE A 256 14.43 4.74 2.12
N SER A 257 14.94 4.73 3.35
CA SER A 257 14.76 5.84 4.30
C SER A 257 15.23 7.18 3.73
N ILE A 258 16.41 7.20 3.11
CA ILE A 258 16.99 8.42 2.53
C ILE A 258 16.07 8.98 1.43
N PHE A 259 15.64 8.14 0.50
CA PHE A 259 14.76 8.59 -0.57
C PHE A 259 13.38 9.01 -0.05
N LEU A 260 12.83 8.30 0.92
CA LEU A 260 11.57 8.68 1.56
C LEU A 260 11.67 10.02 2.28
N LEU A 261 12.79 10.32 2.94
CA LEU A 261 13.03 11.64 3.53
C LEU A 261 13.07 12.72 2.44
N LEU A 262 13.83 12.50 1.36
CA LEU A 262 13.96 13.48 0.27
C LEU A 262 12.62 13.77 -0.41
N ILE A 263 11.83 12.74 -0.72
CA ILE A 263 10.54 12.91 -1.39
C ILE A 263 9.50 13.58 -0.48
N ASN A 264 9.48 13.25 0.82
CA ASN A 264 8.63 13.94 1.80
C ASN A 264 9.01 15.42 1.92
N LEU A 265 10.31 15.76 2.00
CA LEU A 265 10.78 17.14 2.05
C LEU A 265 10.38 17.92 0.79
N TYR A 266 10.51 17.30 -0.39
CA TYR A 266 10.08 17.88 -1.66
C TYR A 266 8.57 18.18 -1.66
N GLU A 267 7.74 17.23 -1.26
CA GLU A 267 6.28 17.42 -1.23
C GLU A 267 5.85 18.46 -0.19
N LEU A 268 6.47 18.47 1.00
CA LEU A 268 6.23 19.50 2.03
C LEU A 268 6.60 20.90 1.55
N LYS A 269 7.72 21.03 0.81
CA LYS A 269 8.10 22.29 0.16
C LYS A 269 7.05 22.70 -0.87
N SER A 270 6.55 21.77 -1.68
CA SER A 270 5.51 22.06 -2.69
C SER A 270 4.20 22.57 -2.09
N LEU A 271 3.92 22.25 -0.83
CA LEU A 271 2.76 22.71 -0.07
C LEU A 271 2.95 24.09 0.60
N ASN A 272 4.11 24.74 0.42
CA ASN A 272 4.49 25.99 1.11
C ASN A 272 4.36 25.91 2.65
N VAL A 273 4.47 24.71 3.24
CA VAL A 273 4.35 24.51 4.69
C VAL A 273 5.39 25.35 5.45
N PHE A 274 6.62 25.41 4.92
CA PHE A 274 7.71 26.19 5.52
C PHE A 274 7.49 27.72 5.45
N HIS A 275 6.67 28.22 4.51
CA HIS A 275 6.41 29.65 4.38
C HIS A 275 5.32 30.14 5.36
N ARG A 276 4.37 29.28 5.73
CA ARG A 276 3.34 29.64 6.73
C ARG A 276 3.88 29.77 8.14
N TRP A 277 4.92 29.01 8.49
CA TRP A 277 5.54 29.05 9.82
C TRP A 277 6.46 30.27 10.04
N THR A 278 6.93 30.90 8.97
CA THR A 278 7.78 32.09 9.04
C THR A 278 6.98 33.41 9.06
N LEU A 279 5.71 33.38 8.66
CA LEU A 279 4.82 34.55 8.62
C LEU A 279 3.82 34.63 9.80
N GLN A 280 3.95 33.72 10.78
CA GLN A 280 3.17 33.74 12.03
C GLN A 280 3.99 34.20 13.25
N LYS A 281 5.11 34.90 13.02
CA LYS A 281 5.84 35.64 14.07
C LYS A 281 5.67 37.13 13.86
#